data_AF-A0A958M570-F1
#
_entry.id   AF-A0A958M570-F1
#
_cell.length_a   1.000
_cell.length_b   1.000
_cell.length_c   1.000
_cell.angle_alpha   90.00
_cell.angle_beta   90.00
_cell.angle_gamma   90.00
#
_symmetry.space_group_name_H-M   'P 1'
#
loop_
_entity.id
_entity.type
_entity.pdbx_description
1 polymer ?
#
loop_
_entity_poly.entity_id
_entity_poly.type
_entity_poly.pdbx_seq_one_letter_code
_entity_poly.pdbx_strand_id
1 'polypeptide(L)'
;MAINTEKNSYTVIFAVLMVIVVGSLLAFVASGLKPKIVENERFEKQQNILYSMGVDENTGEGDVAFVPTSQVEGEFSQYITKQMVVTGSTAEERDNAYLIDVQKELAKAKSGEKAELPLLIGEKDGKTFYIIPM
;
A
#
# COMPACT_ATOMS: atom_id res chain seq x y z
N MET A 1 -39.32 33.88 -22.50
CA MET A 1 -40.07 32.82 -21.77
C MET A 1 -39.24 32.42 -20.57
N ALA A 2 -39.78 32.56 -19.36
CA ALA A 2 -39.09 32.11 -18.14
C ALA A 2 -39.06 30.57 -18.11
N ILE A 3 -37.91 29.99 -17.82
CA ILE A 3 -37.81 28.56 -17.51
C ILE A 3 -38.55 28.33 -16.19
N ASN A 4 -39.55 27.45 -16.21
CA ASN A 4 -40.29 27.08 -15.01
C ASN A 4 -39.48 26.05 -14.21
N THR A 5 -38.81 26.54 -13.17
CA THR A 5 -37.94 25.77 -12.27
C THR A 5 -38.68 24.83 -11.33
N GLU A 6 -40.00 25.01 -11.15
CA GLU A 6 -40.86 24.17 -10.30
C GLU A 6 -41.30 22.87 -10.99
N LYS A 7 -40.90 22.65 -12.25
CA LYS A 7 -41.22 21.42 -12.97
C LYS A 7 -40.29 20.29 -12.53
N ASN A 8 -40.87 19.12 -12.23
CA ASN A 8 -40.11 17.91 -11.93
C ASN A 8 -39.03 17.59 -13.00
N SER A 9 -39.30 17.85 -14.28
CA SER A 9 -38.32 17.65 -15.36
C SER A 9 -37.11 18.58 -15.25
N TYR A 10 -37.30 19.82 -14.79
CA TYR A 10 -36.21 20.75 -14.53
C TYR A 10 -35.33 20.24 -13.38
N THR A 11 -35.94 19.80 -12.27
CA THR A 11 -35.24 19.22 -11.12
C THR A 11 -34.42 18.00 -11.50
N VAL A 12 -34.98 17.09 -12.30
CA VAL A 12 -34.29 15.87 -12.74
C VAL A 12 -33.08 16.20 -13.63
N ILE A 13 -33.23 17.08 -14.62
CA ILE A 13 -32.12 17.48 -15.50
C ILE A 13 -31.03 18.22 -14.72
N PHE A 14 -31.43 19.13 -13.83
CA PHE A 14 -30.52 19.86 -12.96
C PHE A 14 -29.71 18.91 -12.07
N ALA A 15 -30.36 17.93 -11.43
CA ALA A 15 -29.69 16.94 -10.60
C ALA A 15 -28.68 16.11 -11.40
N VAL A 16 -29.03 15.67 -12.62
CA VAL A 16 -28.11 14.94 -13.50
C VAL A 16 -26.87 15.77 -13.82
N LEU A 17 -27.05 17.05 -14.21
CA LEU A 17 -25.93 17.94 -14.50
C LEU A 17 -25.05 18.17 -13.27
N MET A 18 -25.67 18.36 -12.09
CA MET A 18 -24.94 18.55 -10.85
C MET A 18 -24.10 17.33 -10.48
N VAL A 19 -24.65 16.12 -10.66
CA VAL A 19 -23.91 14.85 -10.44
C VAL A 19 -22.72 14.74 -11.38
N ILE A 20 -22.88 15.11 -12.65
CA ILE A 20 -21.76 15.11 -13.61
C ILE A 20 -20.67 16.06 -13.14
N VAL A 21 -21.02 17.30 -12.77
CA VAL A 21 -20.04 18.32 -12.34
C VAL A 21 -19.29 17.86 -11.07
N VAL A 22 -20.03 17.46 -10.04
CA VAL A 22 -19.44 17.03 -8.75
C VAL A 22 -18.63 15.75 -8.94
N GLY A 23 -19.15 14.78 -9.70
CA GLY A 23 -18.50 13.51 -9.97
C GLY A 23 -17.19 13.70 -10.73
N SER A 24 -17.17 14.55 -11.77
CA SER A 24 -15.95 14.85 -12.53
C SER A 24 -14.89 15.55 -11.67
N LEU A 25 -15.30 16.50 -10.81
CA LEU A 25 -14.36 17.19 -9.92
C LEU A 25 -13.72 16.22 -8.91
N LEU A 26 -14.53 15.40 -8.24
CA LEU A 26 -14.04 14.39 -7.29
C LEU A 26 -13.15 13.35 -7.97
N ALA A 27 -13.53 12.89 -9.16
CA ALA A 27 -12.73 11.93 -9.93
C ALA A 27 -11.37 12.51 -10.32
N PHE A 28 -11.32 13.78 -10.72
CA PHE A 28 -10.07 14.47 -11.05
C PHE A 28 -9.14 14.55 -9.84
N VAL A 29 -9.65 15.03 -8.70
CA VAL A 29 -8.87 15.13 -7.46
C VAL A 29 -8.38 13.74 -7.02
N ALA A 30 -9.26 12.75 -6.95
CA ALA A 30 -8.91 11.39 -6.56
C ALA A 30 -7.83 10.79 -7.48
N SER A 31 -7.95 10.98 -8.80
CA SER A 31 -6.97 10.48 -9.77
C SER A 31 -5.62 11.18 -9.65
N GLY A 32 -5.61 12.49 -9.36
CA GLY A 32 -4.39 13.26 -9.17
C GLY A 32 -3.61 12.89 -7.90
N LEU A 33 -4.31 12.56 -6.81
CA LEU A 33 -3.68 12.16 -5.55
C LEU A 33 -3.27 10.68 -5.50
N LYS A 34 -3.98 9.80 -6.23
CA LYS A 34 -3.73 8.36 -6.25
C LYS A 34 -2.25 7.96 -6.38
N PRO A 35 -1.45 8.47 -7.33
CA PRO A 35 -0.05 8.06 -7.45
C PRO A 35 0.78 8.40 -6.20
N LYS A 36 0.56 9.56 -5.58
CA LYS A 36 1.24 9.95 -4.33
C LYS A 36 0.85 9.07 -3.16
N ILE A 37 -0.42 8.68 -3.08
CA ILE A 37 -0.92 7.76 -2.05
C ILE A 37 -0.23 6.40 -2.20
N VAL A 38 -0.21 5.85 -3.41
CA VAL A 38 0.41 4.54 -3.70
C VAL A 38 1.92 4.56 -3.39
N GLU A 39 2.62 5.66 -3.70
CA GLU A 39 4.04 5.80 -3.38
C GLU A 39 4.29 5.86 -1.87
N ASN A 40 3.46 6.59 -1.12
CA ASN A 40 3.56 6.65 0.33
C ASN A 40 3.24 5.30 1.00
N GLU A 41 2.22 4.58 0.53
CA GLU A 41 1.92 3.21 0.99
C GLU A 41 3.10 2.26 0.75
N ARG A 42 3.81 2.41 -0.38
CA ARG A 42 5.03 1.65 -0.67
C ARG A 42 6.13 1.98 0.34
N PHE A 43 6.36 3.25 0.63
CA PHE A 43 7.36 3.66 1.62
C PHE A 43 7.01 3.19 3.03
N GLU A 44 5.74 3.28 3.43
CA GLU A 44 5.27 2.77 4.73
C GLU A 44 5.55 1.27 4.87
N LYS A 45 5.28 0.47 3.83
CA LYS A 45 5.61 -0.97 3.84
C LYS A 45 7.11 -1.20 4.03
N GLN A 46 7.95 -0.45 3.32
CA GLN A 46 9.41 -0.56 3.46
C GLN A 46 9.87 -0.15 4.86
N GLN A 47 9.34 0.95 5.39
CA GLN A 47 9.61 1.44 6.75
C GLN A 47 9.25 0.39 7.80
N ASN A 48 8.07 -0.22 7.71
CA ASN A 48 7.64 -1.26 8.66
C ASN A 48 8.52 -2.50 8.59
N ILE A 49 8.97 -2.89 7.40
CA ILE A 49 9.90 -4.02 7.24
C ILE A 49 11.26 -3.70 7.87
N LEU A 50 11.82 -2.53 7.58
CA LEU A 50 13.09 -2.07 8.16
C LEU A 50 13.00 -1.96 9.69
N TYR A 51 11.90 -1.41 10.19
CA TYR A 51 11.62 -1.31 11.62
C TYR A 51 11.57 -2.68 12.31
N SER A 52 11.01 -3.70 11.64
CA SER A 52 11.01 -5.07 12.18
C SER A 52 12.42 -5.70 12.28
N MET A 53 13.38 -5.17 11.51
CA MET A 53 14.81 -5.52 11.58
C MET A 53 15.59 -4.61 12.55
N GLY A 54 14.90 -3.69 13.23
CA GLY A 54 15.48 -2.65 14.09
C GLY A 54 16.26 -1.59 13.31
N VAL A 55 16.04 -1.45 12.01
CA VAL A 55 16.58 -0.34 11.21
C VAL A 55 15.57 0.80 11.31
N ASP A 56 15.80 1.68 12.27
CA ASP A 56 14.90 2.75 12.69
C ASP A 56 15.71 3.93 13.26
N GLU A 57 15.04 5.06 13.48
CA GLU A 57 15.65 6.29 14.03
C GLU A 57 15.20 6.52 15.49
N ASN A 58 14.91 5.46 16.25
CA ASN A 58 14.47 5.59 17.63
C ASN A 58 15.55 6.25 18.51
N THR A 59 15.25 7.40 19.09
CA THR A 59 16.20 8.18 19.91
C THR A 59 16.08 7.96 21.42
N GLY A 60 15.00 7.33 21.89
CA GLY A 60 14.77 7.05 23.31
C GLY A 60 13.91 5.81 23.57
N GLU A 61 13.80 5.42 24.83
CA GLU A 61 12.91 4.32 25.24
C GLU A 61 11.44 4.71 25.00
N GLY A 62 10.78 3.96 24.11
CA GLY A 62 9.37 4.18 23.76
C GLY A 62 9.13 5.08 22.55
N ASP A 63 10.18 5.60 21.91
CA ASP A 63 10.05 6.24 20.60
C ASP A 63 9.70 5.21 19.52
N VAL A 64 8.90 5.65 18.54
CA VAL A 64 8.63 4.92 17.29
C VAL A 64 8.92 5.90 16.15
N ALA A 65 10.16 5.88 15.69
CA ALA A 65 10.68 6.73 14.62
C ALA A 65 11.15 5.85 13.48
N PHE A 66 10.45 5.90 12.35
CA PHE A 66 10.81 5.18 11.14
C PHE A 66 11.88 5.93 10.35
N VAL A 67 12.65 5.19 9.55
CA VAL A 67 13.54 5.77 8.53
C VAL A 67 12.75 6.73 7.63
N PRO A 68 13.22 7.96 7.38
CA PRO A 68 12.47 8.95 6.60
C PRO A 68 12.23 8.49 5.16
N THR A 69 11.13 8.93 4.55
CA THR A 69 10.73 8.54 3.19
C THR A 69 11.76 8.93 2.11
N SER A 70 12.62 9.91 2.39
CA SER A 70 13.72 10.30 1.51
C SER A 70 14.88 9.30 1.47
N GLN A 71 14.99 8.40 2.45
CA GLN A 71 16.10 7.45 2.59
C GLN A 71 15.65 5.99 2.55
N VAL A 72 14.37 5.72 2.89
CA VAL A 72 13.82 4.37 3.05
C VAL A 72 14.08 3.45 1.87
N GLU A 73 13.97 3.92 0.62
CA GLU A 73 14.14 3.06 -0.56
C GLU A 73 15.60 2.60 -0.72
N GLY A 74 16.54 3.47 -0.36
CA GLY A 74 17.97 3.16 -0.35
C GLY A 74 18.31 2.17 0.76
N GLU A 75 17.85 2.42 1.99
CA GLU A 75 18.06 1.51 3.11
C GLU A 75 17.40 0.15 2.89
N PHE A 76 16.17 0.13 2.36
CA PHE A 76 15.48 -1.11 2.03
C PHE A 76 16.30 -1.95 1.05
N SER A 77 16.83 -1.32 0.00
CA SER A 77 17.67 -2.01 -1.00
C SER A 77 19.03 -2.46 -0.43
N GLN A 78 19.53 -1.80 0.62
CA GLN A 78 20.76 -2.17 1.30
C GLN A 78 20.58 -3.37 2.24
N TYR A 79 19.50 -3.37 3.03
CA TYR A 79 19.28 -4.38 4.07
C TYR A 79 18.51 -5.61 3.58
N ILE A 80 17.61 -5.46 2.61
CA ILE A 80 16.84 -6.57 2.03
C ILE A 80 17.60 -7.17 0.86
N THR A 81 18.05 -8.41 1.05
CA THR A 81 18.89 -9.12 0.08
C THR A 81 18.07 -9.96 -0.87
N LYS A 82 16.96 -10.55 -0.40
CA LYS A 82 16.07 -11.39 -1.22
C LYS A 82 14.61 -11.20 -0.89
N GLN A 83 13.78 -11.39 -1.90
CA GLN A 83 12.32 -11.34 -1.79
C GLN A 83 11.74 -12.59 -2.42
N MET A 84 10.90 -13.29 -1.67
CA MET A 84 10.31 -14.55 -2.08
C MET A 84 8.80 -14.51 -1.91
N VAL A 85 8.12 -15.27 -2.75
CA VAL A 85 6.69 -15.55 -2.65
C VAL A 85 6.53 -17.02 -2.32
N VAL A 86 5.89 -17.27 -1.19
CA VAL A 86 5.61 -18.60 -0.68
C VAL A 86 4.18 -18.97 -1.03
N THR A 87 4.00 -20.09 -1.73
CA THR A 87 2.69 -20.63 -2.11
C THR A 87 2.61 -22.08 -1.66
N GLY A 88 1.91 -22.33 -0.55
CA GLY A 88 1.89 -23.67 0.05
C GLY A 88 3.29 -24.09 0.50
N SER A 89 3.89 -25.07 -0.19
CA SER A 89 5.22 -25.61 0.11
C SER A 89 6.32 -25.14 -0.84
N THR A 90 6.00 -24.30 -1.83
CA THR A 90 6.99 -23.76 -2.79
C THR A 90 7.31 -22.31 -2.45
N ALA A 91 8.57 -21.94 -2.58
CA ALA A 91 9.03 -20.56 -2.44
C ALA A 91 9.80 -20.15 -3.70
N GLU A 92 9.33 -19.11 -4.36
CA GLU A 92 9.91 -18.59 -5.60
C GLU A 92 10.42 -17.17 -5.38
N GLU A 93 11.60 -16.86 -5.90
CA GLU A 93 12.14 -15.50 -5.83
C GLU A 93 11.34 -14.58 -6.76
N ARG A 94 10.83 -13.48 -6.22
CA ARG A 94 10.04 -12.52 -6.98
C ARG A 94 10.33 -11.11 -6.47
N ASP A 95 10.65 -10.23 -7.41
CA ASP A 95 10.78 -8.81 -7.11
C ASP A 95 9.47 -8.24 -6.59
N ASN A 96 9.58 -7.31 -5.65
CA ASN A 96 8.45 -6.61 -5.05
C ASN A 96 7.44 -7.52 -4.34
N ALA A 97 7.88 -8.66 -3.79
CA ALA A 97 7.01 -9.55 -3.02
C ALA A 97 6.30 -8.81 -1.87
N TYR A 98 6.95 -7.83 -1.24
CA TYR A 98 6.34 -7.01 -0.17
C TYR A 98 5.12 -6.18 -0.61
N LEU A 99 4.91 -5.99 -1.91
CA LEU A 99 3.72 -5.30 -2.42
C LEU A 99 2.48 -6.18 -2.42
N ILE A 100 2.62 -7.50 -2.25
CA ILE A 100 1.49 -8.42 -2.15
C ILE A 100 0.52 -7.96 -1.04
N ASP A 101 -0.76 -7.99 -1.36
CA ASP A 101 -1.83 -7.74 -0.40
C ASP A 101 -2.03 -8.97 0.48
N VAL A 102 -1.31 -8.99 1.59
CA VAL A 102 -1.33 -10.10 2.56
C VAL A 102 -2.75 -10.34 3.08
N GLN A 103 -3.56 -9.31 3.29
CA GLN A 103 -4.93 -9.49 3.79
C GLN A 103 -5.80 -10.25 2.78
N LYS A 104 -5.69 -9.87 1.50
CA LYS A 104 -6.39 -10.55 0.41
C LYS A 104 -5.91 -11.99 0.24
N GLU A 105 -4.61 -12.24 0.29
CA GLU A 105 -4.04 -13.58 0.15
C GLU A 105 -4.37 -14.47 1.36
N LEU A 106 -4.38 -13.92 2.58
CA LEU A 106 -4.86 -14.64 3.77
C LEU A 106 -6.36 -14.98 3.67
N ALA A 107 -7.17 -14.11 3.07
CA ALA A 107 -8.58 -14.43 2.82
C ALA A 107 -8.75 -15.60 1.85
N LYS A 108 -7.90 -15.68 0.80
CA LYS A 108 -7.85 -16.85 -0.11
C LYS A 108 -7.41 -18.13 0.60
N ALA A 109 -6.41 -18.05 1.47
CA ALA A 109 -5.99 -19.21 2.27
C ALA A 109 -7.15 -19.74 3.12
N LYS A 110 -7.95 -18.84 3.70
CA LYS A 110 -9.14 -19.19 4.49
C LYS A 110 -10.27 -19.78 3.65
N SER A 111 -10.40 -19.42 2.37
CA SER A 111 -11.36 -20.03 1.43
C SER A 111 -10.88 -21.36 0.85
N GLY A 112 -9.67 -21.83 1.21
CA GLY A 112 -9.09 -23.08 0.69
C GLY A 112 -8.37 -22.92 -0.64
N GLU A 113 -8.16 -21.68 -1.10
CA GLU A 113 -7.37 -21.37 -2.29
C GLU A 113 -5.89 -21.24 -1.94
N LYS A 114 -5.02 -21.38 -2.96
CA LYS A 114 -3.58 -21.16 -2.79
C LYS A 114 -3.32 -19.68 -2.62
N ALA A 115 -2.83 -19.30 -1.43
CA ALA A 115 -2.39 -17.95 -1.12
C ALA A 115 -0.91 -17.76 -1.47
N GLU A 116 -0.59 -16.58 -1.99
CA GLU A 116 0.78 -16.11 -2.17
C GLU A 116 1.18 -15.24 -0.98
N LEU A 117 2.15 -15.69 -0.18
CA LEU A 117 2.61 -14.95 0.99
C LEU A 117 4.04 -14.43 0.78
N PRO A 118 4.30 -13.15 1.07
CA PRO A 118 5.64 -12.61 0.96
C PRO A 118 6.56 -13.10 2.08
N LEU A 119 7.79 -13.43 1.72
CA LEU A 119 8.89 -13.70 2.62
C LEU A 119 10.08 -12.84 2.19
N LEU A 120 10.50 -11.93 3.06
CA LEU A 120 11.70 -11.13 2.84
C LEU A 120 12.86 -11.68 3.65
N ILE A 121 14.04 -11.64 3.05
CA ILE A 121 15.29 -12.02 3.69
C ILE A 121 16.18 -10.79 3.69
N GLY A 122 16.60 -10.37 4.88
CA GLY A 122 17.50 -9.24 5.07
C GLY A 122 18.70 -9.62 5.92
N GLU A 123 19.76 -8.82 5.83
CA GLU A 123 20.96 -9.00 6.64
C GLU A 123 21.28 -7.72 7.40
N LYS A 124 21.50 -7.83 8.71
CA LYS A 124 21.92 -6.72 9.56
C LYS A 124 22.87 -7.24 10.62
N ASP A 125 23.99 -6.55 10.82
CA ASP A 125 25.02 -6.90 11.82
C ASP A 125 25.50 -8.36 11.72
N GLY A 126 25.61 -8.88 10.48
CA GLY A 126 26.00 -10.27 10.20
C GLY A 126 24.96 -11.32 10.60
N LYS A 127 23.72 -10.91 10.94
CA LYS A 127 22.59 -11.79 11.23
C LYS A 127 21.59 -11.74 10.07
N THR A 128 21.13 -12.91 9.64
CA THR A 128 20.05 -13.03 8.66
C THR A 128 18.70 -12.94 9.36
N PHE A 129 17.85 -12.04 8.88
CA PHE A 129 16.48 -11.85 9.31
C PHE A 129 15.52 -12.39 8.25
N TYR A 130 14.46 -13.07 8.71
CA TYR A 130 13.36 -13.53 7.88
C TYR A 130 12.10 -12.79 8.29
N ILE A 131 11.54 -12.01 7.38
CA ILE A 131 10.43 -11.10 7.65
C ILE A 131 9.21 -11.58 6.87
N ILE A 132 8.13 -11.83 7.59
CA ILE A 132 6.82 -12.19 7.04
C ILE A 132 5.85 -11.06 7.41
N PRO A 133 5.50 -10.19 6.45
CA PRO A 133 4.47 -9.17 6.65
C PRO A 133 3.11 -9.83 6.98
N MET A 134 2.38 -9.28 7.96
CA MET A 134 1.10 -9.80 8.45
C MET A 134 0.03 -8.71 8.51
#